data_AF-A0A398BJ07-F1
#
_entry.id   AF-A0A398BJ07-F1
#
_cell.length_a   1.000
_cell.length_b   1.000
_cell.length_c   1.000
_cell.angle_alpha   90.00
_cell.angle_beta   90.00
_cell.angle_gamma   90.00
#
_symmetry.space_group_name_H-M   'P 1'
#
loop_
_entity.id
_entity.type
_entity.pdbx_description
1 polymer ?
#
loop_
_entity_poly.entity_id
_entity_poly.type
_entity_poly.pdbx_seq_one_letter_code
_entity_poly.pdbx_strand_id
1 'polypeptide(L)' 'MRIYMHSKGFVMVGKAWEISNKLKEWKKSCYYVKDWVEAAGKPPTEG' A
#
# COMPACT_ATOMS: atom_id res chain seq x y z
N MET A 1 -9.27 7.20 2.30
CA MET A 1 -8.16 6.89 1.38
C MET A 1 -8.41 5.62 0.57
N ARG A 2 -8.20 5.63 -0.76
CA ARG A 2 -8.22 4.45 -1.64
C ARG A 2 -6.81 4.15 -2.11
N ILE A 3 -6.44 2.87 -2.17
CA ILE A 3 -5.14 2.43 -2.66
C ILE A 3 -5.38 1.58 -3.91
N TYR A 4 -4.81 1.98 -5.03
CA TYR A 4 -4.83 1.25 -6.28
C TYR A 4 -3.47 0.62 -6.49
N MET A 5 -3.41 -0.70 -6.66
CA MET A 5 -2.16 -1.42 -6.85
C MET A 5 -1.97 -1.70 -8.33
N HIS A 6 -0.74 -1.51 -8.80
CA HIS A 6 -0.32 -1.82 -10.16
C HIS A 6 0.91 -2.72 -10.10
N SER A 7 1.21 -3.41 -11.20
CA SER A 7 2.30 -4.39 -11.26
C SER A 7 3.69 -3.84 -10.92
N LYS A 8 3.89 -2.52 -10.87
CA LYS A 8 5.17 -1.85 -10.54
C LYS A 8 5.11 -0.93 -9.33
N GLY A 9 3.97 -0.85 -8.63
CA GLY A 9 3.80 0.13 -7.54
C GLY A 9 2.36 0.25 -7.05
N PHE A 10 2.08 1.35 -6.36
CA PHE A 10 0.73 1.64 -5.86
C PHE A 10 0.44 3.14 -5.93
N VAL A 11 -0.83 3.48 -6.04
CA VAL A 11 -1.34 4.85 -6.07
C VAL A 11 -2.31 5.03 -4.91
N MET A 12 -2.08 6.04 -4.08
CA MET A 12 -2.98 6.38 -2.97
C MET A 12 -3.77 7.64 -3.31
N VAL A 13 -5.09 7.57 -3.22
CA VAL A 13 -6.00 8.69 -3.47
C VAL A 13 -6.79 9.00 -2.20
N GLY A 14 -6.70 10.23 -1.70
CA GLY A 14 -7.35 10.64 -0.46
C GLY A 14 -6.77 11.94 0.09
N LYS A 15 -7.13 12.30 1.33
CA LYS A 15 -6.58 13.49 1.98
C LYS A 15 -5.08 13.29 2.23
N ALA A 16 -4.28 14.33 2.01
CA ALA A 16 -2.82 14.27 2.16
C ALA A 16 -2.36 13.78 3.54
N TRP A 17 -3.10 14.13 4.60
CA TRP A 17 -2.79 13.69 5.96
C TRP A 17 -3.07 12.20 6.19
N GLU A 18 -4.13 11.64 5.60
CA GLU A 18 -4.43 10.20 5.68
C GLU A 18 -3.32 9.39 5.01
N ILE A 19 -2.91 9.85 3.82
CA ILE A 19 -1.82 9.24 3.04
C ILE A 19 -0.51 9.30 3.82
N SER A 20 -0.19 10.46 4.40
CA SER A 20 1.02 10.65 5.19
C SER A 20 1.05 9.79 6.45
N ASN A 21 -0.08 9.61 7.12
CA ASN A 21 -0.17 8.76 8.31
C ASN A 21 0.03 7.29 7.95
N LYS A 22 -0.63 6.82 6.88
CA LYS A 22 -0.47 5.45 6.39
C LYS A 22 0.96 5.16 5.94
N LEU A 23 1.58 6.08 5.21
CA LEU A 23 2.99 5.98 4.81
C LEU A 23 3.93 5.87 6.02
N LYS A 24 3.69 6.64 7.09
CA LYS A 24 4.48 6.57 8.33
C LYS A 24 4.30 5.22 9.05
N GLU A 25 3.09 4.68 9.07
CA GLU A 25 2.81 3.36 9.64
C GLU A 25 3.52 2.26 8.83
N TRP A 26 3.37 2.27 7.50
CA TRP A 26 3.97 1.28 6.62
C TRP A 26 5.50 1.37 6.57
N LYS A 27 6.08 2.58 6.71
CA LYS A 27 7.53 2.79 6.84
C LYS A 27 8.14 2.03 8.03
N LYS A 28 7.38 1.77 9.10
CA LYS A 28 7.89 1.03 10.27
C LYS A 28 8.03 -0.48 10.03
N SER A 29 7.17 -1.05 9.18
CA SER A 29 7.14 -2.50 8.96
C SER A 29 7.85 -2.96 7.71
N CYS A 30 7.95 -2.10 6.69
CA CYS A 30 8.35 -2.54 5.36
C CYS A 30 9.30 -1.51 4.73
N TYR A 31 10.55 -1.94 4.47
CA TYR A 31 11.64 -1.06 4.02
C TYR A 31 11.57 -0.73 2.52
N TYR A 32 10.93 -1.59 1.73
CA TYR A 32 10.85 -1.47 0.27
C TYR A 32 9.41 -1.39 -0.21
N VAL A 33 9.16 -0.54 -1.21
CA VAL A 33 7.88 -0.44 -1.93
C VAL A 33 7.47 -1.79 -2.53
N LYS A 34 8.43 -2.63 -2.93
CA LYS A 34 8.18 -3.98 -3.45
C LYS A 34 7.46 -4.87 -2.42
N ASP A 35 7.92 -4.82 -1.16
CA ASP A 35 7.32 -5.57 -0.06
C ASP A 35 5.87 -5.12 0.21
N TRP A 36 5.57 -3.83 -0.03
CA TRP A 36 4.22 -3.29 0.15
C TRP A 36 3.29 -3.78 -0.96
N VAL A 37 3.80 -3.80 -2.20
CA VAL A 37 3.06 -4.31 -3.37
C VAL A 37 2.84 -5.81 -3.24
N GLU A 38 3.81 -6.57 -2.71
CA GLU A 38 3.70 -8.01 -2.49
C GLU A 38 2.79 -8.35 -1.27
N ALA A 39 2.91 -7.63 -0.17
CA ALA A 39 2.09 -7.84 1.03
C ALA A 39 0.61 -7.47 0.81
N ALA A 40 0.35 -6.44 0.01
CA ALA A 40 -1.00 -5.97 -0.27
C ALA A 40 -1.60 -6.62 -1.53
N GLY A 41 -0.77 -7.26 -2.38
CA GLY A 41 -1.15 -7.92 -3.62
C GLY A 41 -1.62 -9.37 -3.48
N LYS A 42 -1.88 -9.89 -2.28
CA LYS A 42 -2.67 -11.12 -2.13
C LYS A 42 -4.16 -10.76 -2.31
N PRO A 43 -4.79 -11.08 -3.45
CA PRO A 43 -6.26 -11.12 -3.48
C PRO A 43 -6.72 -12.12 -2.42
N PRO A 44 -7.88 -11.92 -1.76
CA PRO A 44 -8.51 -13.02 -1.06
C PRO A 44 -8.68 -14.13 -2.08
N THR A 45 -7.95 -15.22 -1.92
CA THR A 45 -8.16 -16.42 -2.71
C THR A 45 -9.60 -16.83 -2.47
N GLU A 46 -10.48 -16.56 -3.44
CA GLU A 46 -11.78 -17.20 -3.54
C GLU A 46 -11.50 -18.71 -3.62
N GLY A 47 -11.86 -19.41 -2.55
CA GLY A 47 -12.01 -20.85 -2.50
C GLY A 47 -13.48 -21.21 -2.56
#